data_AF-A0A091MNR6-F1
#
_entry.id   AF-A0A091MNR6-F1
#
_cell.length_a   1.000
_cell.length_b   1.000
_cell.length_c   1.000
_cell.angle_alpha   90.00
_cell.angle_beta   90.00
_cell.angle_gamma   90.00
#
_symmetry.space_group_name_H-M   'P 1'
#
loop_
_entity.id
_entity.type
_entity.pdbx_description
1 polymer ?
#
loop_
_entity_poly.entity_id
_entity_poly.type
_entity_poly.pdbx_seq_one_letter_code
_entity_poly.pdbx_strand_id
1 'polypeptide(L)'
;RPSPEEAQLWSEAFDELLANKYGLAAFRAFLKSEFCEENIEFWLACEDFKKTKSPQKLTSKAKKIYNDFIEKEAPKEINIDFQTKNMIAQNIQEATHTCFSAAQKRVYSLMENNSYPRFLESEFYQELCK
;
A
#
# COMPACT_ATOMS: atom_id res chain seq x y z
N ARG A 1 15.10 13.47 9.19
CA ARG A 1 15.39 12.15 9.79
C ARG A 1 14.58 12.08 11.08
N PRO A 2 13.89 10.96 11.39
CA PRO A 2 13.19 10.78 12.67
C PRO A 2 14.20 10.83 13.83
N SER A 3 13.72 11.02 15.07
CA SER A 3 14.54 10.69 16.25
C SER A 3 14.64 9.18 16.44
N PRO A 4 15.65 8.65 17.15
CA PRO A 4 15.73 7.23 17.46
C PRO A 4 14.50 6.71 18.21
N GLU A 5 13.96 7.48 19.16
CA GLU A 5 12.75 7.12 19.89
C GLU A 5 11.54 7.05 18.95
N GLU A 6 11.41 8.01 18.02
CA GLU A 6 10.34 7.99 17.01
C GLU A 6 10.45 6.75 16.10
N ALA A 7 11.67 6.35 15.72
CA ALA A 7 11.91 5.18 14.87
C ALA A 7 11.59 3.86 15.60
N GLN A 8 11.85 3.78 16.91
CA GLN A 8 11.54 2.60 17.72
C GLN A 8 10.03 2.32 17.81
N LEU A 9 9.19 3.36 17.86
CA LEU A 9 7.73 3.23 17.86
C LEU A 9 7.19 2.52 16.60
N TRP A 10 7.92 2.61 15.48
CA TRP A 10 7.49 1.96 14.24
C TRP A 10 7.48 0.43 14.32
N SER A 11 8.13 -0.16 15.33
CA SER A 11 8.14 -1.60 15.56
C SER A 11 6.93 -2.12 16.33
N GLU A 12 6.16 -1.24 17.00
CA GLU A 12 5.05 -1.63 17.86
C GLU A 12 3.88 -2.22 17.05
N ALA A 13 3.56 -1.60 15.91
CA ALA A 13 2.58 -2.09 14.96
C ALA A 13 2.85 -1.53 13.56
N PHE A 14 2.44 -2.29 12.53
CA PHE A 14 2.59 -1.82 11.15
C PHE A 14 1.80 -0.53 10.89
N ASP A 15 0.64 -0.37 11.54
CA ASP A 15 -0.15 0.87 11.49
C ASP A 15 0.62 2.09 12.03
N GLU A 16 1.45 1.94 13.07
CA GLU A 16 2.28 3.03 13.60
C GLU A 16 3.34 3.48 12.58
N LEU A 17 3.96 2.51 11.89
CA LEU A 17 4.89 2.79 10.79
C LEU A 17 4.21 3.55 9.65
N LEU A 18 3.00 3.14 9.25
CA LEU A 18 2.26 3.75 8.14
C LEU A 18 1.67 5.12 8.48
N ALA A 19 1.29 5.35 9.74
CA ALA A 19 0.78 6.63 10.22
C ALA A 19 1.90 7.69 10.33
N ASN A 20 3.15 7.27 10.57
CA ASN A 20 4.28 8.17 10.66
C ASN A 20 4.82 8.57 9.28
N LYS A 21 4.96 9.87 9.01
CA LYS A 21 5.46 10.39 7.72
C LYS A 21 6.87 9.92 7.36
N TYR A 22 7.76 9.81 8.36
CA TYR A 22 9.13 9.34 8.16
C TYR A 22 9.17 7.81 8.08
N GLY A 23 8.35 7.13 8.87
CA GLY A 23 8.16 5.69 8.83
C GLY A 23 7.71 5.23 7.44
N LEU A 24 6.65 5.83 6.91
CA LEU A 24 6.15 5.56 5.57
C LEU A 24 7.21 5.80 4.48
N ALA A 25 7.98 6.90 4.60
CA ALA A 25 9.04 7.21 3.65
C ALA A 25 10.19 6.19 3.71
N ALA A 26 10.61 5.78 4.92
CA ALA A 26 11.63 4.77 5.15
C ALA A 26 11.18 3.40 4.62
N PHE A 27 9.95 3.00 4.92
CA PHE A 27 9.39 1.74 4.45
C PHE A 27 9.27 1.70 2.92
N ARG A 28 8.81 2.79 2.30
CA ARG A 28 8.77 2.88 0.83
C ARG A 28 10.15 2.79 0.20
N ALA A 29 11.18 3.40 0.81
CA ALA A 29 12.56 3.27 0.33
C ALA A 29 13.07 1.83 0.44
N PHE A 30 12.74 1.15 1.54
CA PHE A 30 13.05 -0.27 1.72
C PHE A 30 12.36 -1.16 0.67
N LEU A 31 11.05 -1.01 0.46
CA LEU A 31 10.32 -1.79 -0.55
C LEU A 31 10.87 -1.56 -1.97
N LYS A 32 11.31 -0.34 -2.29
CA LYS A 32 11.95 -0.03 -3.56
C LYS A 32 13.30 -0.75 -3.73
N SER A 33 14.05 -0.95 -2.65
CA SER A 33 15.28 -1.75 -2.69
C SER A 33 15.00 -3.25 -2.90
N GLU A 34 13.81 -3.71 -2.52
CA GLU A 34 13.32 -5.08 -2.74
C GLU A 34 12.44 -5.20 -4.01
N PHE A 35 12.33 -4.15 -4.83
CA PHE A 35 11.50 -4.11 -6.04
C PHE A 35 10.03 -4.53 -5.81
N CYS A 36 9.46 -4.11 -4.68
CA CYS A 36 8.07 -4.42 -4.31
C CYS A 36 7.29 -3.19 -3.80
N GLU A 37 7.69 -1.97 -4.21
CA GLU A 37 7.05 -0.73 -3.79
C GLU A 37 5.61 -0.55 -4.31
N GLU A 38 5.20 -1.30 -5.33
CA GLU A 38 3.83 -1.27 -5.86
C GLU A 38 2.79 -1.58 -4.77
N ASN A 39 3.15 -2.40 -3.77
CA ASN A 39 2.27 -2.78 -2.68
C ASN A 39 1.88 -1.58 -1.82
N ILE A 40 2.86 -0.77 -1.40
CA ILE A 40 2.57 0.42 -0.59
C ILE A 40 1.93 1.52 -1.42
N GLU A 41 2.31 1.65 -2.69
CA GLU A 41 1.72 2.65 -3.59
C GLU A 41 0.24 2.35 -3.87
N PHE A 42 -0.10 1.08 -4.09
CA PHE A 42 -1.49 0.65 -4.22
C PHE A 42 -2.28 0.90 -2.95
N TRP A 43 -1.73 0.54 -1.78
CA TRP A 43 -2.41 0.73 -0.51
C TRP A 43 -2.70 2.21 -0.24
N LEU A 44 -1.73 3.10 -0.49
CA LEU A 44 -1.90 4.55 -0.37
C LEU A 44 -2.93 5.11 -1.37
N ALA A 45 -2.94 4.59 -2.61
CA ALA A 45 -3.94 4.96 -3.60
C ALA A 45 -5.35 4.57 -3.13
N CYS A 46 -5.50 3.42 -2.46
CA CYS A 46 -6.76 3.01 -1.86
C CYS A 46 -7.18 3.90 -0.68
N GLU A 47 -6.24 4.32 0.18
CA GLU A 47 -6.51 5.27 1.27
C GLU A 47 -7.03 6.62 0.75
N ASP A 48 -6.42 7.14 -0.31
CA ASP A 48 -6.87 8.37 -0.98
C ASP A 48 -8.21 8.17 -1.73
N PHE A 49 -8.41 7.00 -2.34
CA PHE A 49 -9.67 6.64 -2.99
C PHE A 49 -10.84 6.67 -2.02
N LYS A 50 -10.71 6.04 -0.84
CA LYS A 50 -11.77 6.01 0.20
C LYS A 50 -12.18 7.40 0.72
N LYS A 51 -11.28 8.38 0.64
CA LYS A 51 -11.53 9.78 1.07
C LYS A 51 -12.23 10.62 -0.01
N THR A 52 -12.46 10.06 -1.21
CA THR A 52 -13.00 10.81 -2.35
C THR A 52 -14.51 11.03 -2.20
N LYS A 53 -14.95 12.29 -2.18
CA LYS A 53 -16.37 12.66 -2.01
C LYS A 53 -17.14 12.86 -3.32
N SER A 54 -16.44 13.21 -4.40
CA SER A 54 -17.07 13.51 -5.70
C SER A 54 -17.24 12.23 -6.51
N PRO A 55 -18.47 11.87 -6.94
CA PRO A 55 -18.70 10.68 -7.74
C PRO A 55 -17.88 10.64 -9.05
N GLN A 56 -17.78 11.77 -9.75
CA GLN A 56 -16.97 11.88 -10.97
C GLN A 56 -15.48 11.60 -10.70
N LYS A 57 -14.94 12.17 -9.61
CA LYS A 57 -13.56 11.90 -9.19
C LYS A 57 -13.39 10.45 -8.77
N LEU A 58 -14.37 9.87 -8.09
CA LEU A 58 -14.35 8.48 -7.66
C LEU A 58 -14.19 7.54 -8.84
N THR A 59 -15.04 7.66 -9.86
CA THR A 59 -14.94 6.84 -11.08
C THR A 59 -13.59 7.02 -11.79
N SER A 60 -13.11 8.27 -11.91
CA SER A 60 -11.81 8.54 -12.55
C SER A 60 -10.63 7.94 -11.78
N LYS A 61 -10.63 8.02 -10.45
CA LYS A 61 -9.60 7.42 -9.59
C LYS A 61 -9.68 5.90 -9.60
N ALA A 62 -10.88 5.32 -9.61
CA ALA A 62 -11.07 3.88 -9.71
C ALA A 62 -10.41 3.34 -10.98
N LYS A 63 -10.72 3.93 -12.15
CA LYS A 63 -10.09 3.57 -13.42
C LYS A 63 -8.58 3.69 -13.38
N LYS A 64 -8.06 4.78 -12.79
CA LYS A 64 -6.62 4.97 -12.65
C LYS A 64 -5.98 3.87 -11.80
N ILE A 65 -6.52 3.56 -10.62
CA ILE A 65 -6.02 2.50 -9.75
C ILE A 65 -6.08 1.14 -10.45
N TYR A 66 -7.15 0.88 -11.20
CA TYR A 66 -7.28 -0.36 -11.97
C TYR A 66 -6.16 -0.49 -13.01
N ASN A 67 -5.96 0.52 -13.85
CA ASN A 67 -4.96 0.50 -14.91
C ASN A 67 -3.51 0.47 -14.37
N ASP A 68 -3.27 1.14 -13.24
CA ASP A 68 -1.92 1.23 -12.66
C ASP A 68 -1.53 -0.06 -11.92
N PHE A 69 -2.48 -0.75 -11.26
CA PHE A 69 -2.17 -1.82 -10.30
C PHE A 69 -2.91 -3.16 -10.51
N ILE A 70 -4.06 -3.19 -11.19
CA ILE A 70 -4.95 -4.37 -11.20
C ILE A 70 -5.01 -5.06 -12.57
N GLU A 71 -5.04 -4.27 -13.65
CA GLU A 71 -5.11 -4.77 -15.02
C GLU A 71 -3.95 -5.72 -15.31
N LYS A 72 -4.19 -6.72 -16.16
CA LYS A 72 -3.13 -7.63 -16.61
C LYS A 72 -2.04 -6.82 -17.28
N GLU A 73 -0.79 -7.05 -16.92
CA GLU A 73 0.37 -6.30 -17.44
C GLU A 73 0.36 -4.80 -17.05
N ALA A 74 -0.38 -4.44 -16.00
CA ALA A 74 -0.30 -3.11 -15.42
C ALA A 74 1.15 -2.81 -15.00
N PRO A 75 1.62 -1.55 -15.16
CA PRO A 75 3.00 -1.18 -14.89
C PRO A 75 3.43 -1.43 -13.43
N LYS A 76 2.46 -1.50 -12.51
CA LYS A 76 2.65 -1.79 -11.08
C LYS A 76 1.69 -2.88 -10.61
N GLU A 77 1.49 -3.90 -11.44
CA GLU A 77 0.56 -5.00 -11.17
C GLU A 77 0.81 -5.66 -9.80
N ILE A 78 -0.17 -5.60 -8.91
CA ILE A 78 -0.08 -6.23 -7.58
C ILE A 78 -0.40 -7.73 -7.64
N ASN A 79 0.26 -8.50 -6.77
CA ASN A 79 0.08 -9.95 -6.68
C ASN A 79 -1.17 -10.33 -5.86
N ILE A 80 -2.33 -10.31 -6.51
CA ILE A 80 -3.62 -10.75 -5.97
C ILE A 80 -4.22 -11.87 -6.83
N ASP A 81 -5.10 -12.67 -6.22
CA ASP A 81 -5.72 -13.81 -6.88
C ASP A 81 -6.70 -13.38 -7.99
N PHE A 82 -6.92 -14.28 -8.94
CA PHE A 82 -7.76 -14.04 -10.11
C PHE A 82 -9.21 -13.69 -9.75
N GLN A 83 -9.76 -14.25 -8.67
CA GLN A 83 -11.13 -13.96 -8.25
C GLN A 83 -11.27 -12.50 -7.80
N THR A 84 -10.31 -12.02 -7.00
CA THR A 84 -10.26 -10.62 -6.58
C THR A 84 -10.11 -9.67 -7.78
N LYS A 85 -9.22 -9.97 -8.75
CA LYS A 85 -9.06 -9.15 -9.96
C LYS A 85 -10.36 -9.06 -10.77
N ASN A 86 -11.04 -10.18 -10.99
CA ASN A 86 -12.29 -10.20 -11.74
C ASN A 86 -13.41 -9.43 -11.05
N MET A 87 -13.52 -9.56 -9.72
CA MET A 87 -14.51 -8.80 -8.94
C MET A 87 -14.28 -7.29 -9.07
N ILE A 88 -13.03 -6.83 -9.03
CA ILE A 88 -12.73 -5.41 -9.25
C ILE A 88 -13.09 -4.99 -10.68
N ALA A 89 -12.71 -5.79 -11.68
CA ALA A 89 -12.96 -5.50 -13.09
C ALA A 89 -14.46 -5.35 -13.40
N GLN A 90 -15.32 -6.18 -12.80
CA GLN A 90 -16.77 -6.11 -12.97
C GLN A 90 -17.38 -4.86 -12.34
N ASN A 91 -16.84 -4.42 -11.20
CA ASN A 91 -17.40 -3.31 -10.43
C ASN A 91 -16.78 -1.95 -10.76
N ILE A 92 -15.77 -1.90 -11.64
CA ILE A 92 -15.01 -0.68 -11.88
C ILE A 92 -15.81 0.43 -12.58
N GLN A 93 -16.83 0.06 -13.36
CA GLN A 93 -17.70 1.02 -14.05
C GLN A 93 -18.61 1.77 -13.07
N GLU A 94 -19.07 1.08 -12.03
CA GLU A 94 -19.91 1.61 -10.95
C GLU A 94 -19.16 1.56 -9.61
N ALA A 95 -17.92 2.08 -9.62
CA ALA A 95 -17.04 1.98 -8.48
C ALA A 95 -17.62 2.66 -7.23
N THR A 96 -17.71 1.89 -6.14
CA THR A 96 -18.03 2.38 -4.80
C THR A 96 -16.76 2.55 -3.97
N HIS A 97 -16.84 3.16 -2.79
CA HIS A 97 -15.70 3.29 -1.88
C HIS A 97 -15.11 1.95 -1.43
N THR A 98 -15.84 0.84 -1.60
CA THR A 98 -15.41 -0.51 -1.23
C THR A 98 -14.83 -1.32 -2.40
N CYS A 99 -14.75 -0.73 -3.60
CA CYS A 99 -14.31 -1.41 -4.83
C CYS A 99 -12.96 -2.14 -4.66
N PHE A 100 -12.03 -1.55 -3.90
CA PHE A 100 -10.70 -2.13 -3.67
C PHE A 100 -10.50 -2.76 -2.28
N SER A 101 -11.52 -2.81 -1.41
CA SER A 101 -11.34 -3.20 -0.01
C SER A 101 -10.73 -4.60 0.18
N ALA A 102 -11.15 -5.57 -0.64
CA ALA A 102 -10.62 -6.93 -0.58
C ALA A 102 -9.13 -6.98 -0.99
N ALA A 103 -8.78 -6.36 -2.11
CA ALA A 103 -7.40 -6.26 -2.58
C ALA A 103 -6.52 -5.47 -1.60
N GLN A 104 -7.02 -4.33 -1.09
CA GLN A 104 -6.31 -3.49 -0.13
C GLN A 104 -5.97 -4.28 1.14
N LYS A 105 -6.93 -5.04 1.69
CA LYS A 105 -6.70 -5.88 2.87
C LYS A 105 -5.63 -6.95 2.59
N ARG A 106 -5.68 -7.58 1.42
CA ARG A 106 -4.71 -8.62 1.04
C ARG A 106 -3.29 -8.05 0.89
N VAL A 107 -3.14 -6.90 0.25
CA VAL A 107 -1.85 -6.21 0.09
C VAL A 107 -1.32 -5.71 1.44
N TYR A 108 -2.19 -5.17 2.30
CA TYR A 108 -1.80 -4.80 3.66
C TYR A 108 -1.24 -6.01 4.43
N SER A 109 -1.98 -7.12 4.47
CA SER A 109 -1.51 -8.34 5.15
C SER A 109 -0.24 -8.91 4.51
N LEU A 110 -0.06 -8.79 3.19
CA LEU A 110 1.19 -9.19 2.54
C LEU A 110 2.37 -8.37 3.06
N MET A 111 2.26 -7.05 3.11
CA MET A 111 3.32 -6.18 3.62
C MET A 111 3.58 -6.43 5.10
N GLU A 112 2.52 -6.49 5.92
CA GLU A 112 2.59 -6.70 7.37
C GLU A 112 3.27 -8.02 7.76
N ASN A 113 3.00 -9.10 7.02
CA ASN A 113 3.52 -10.44 7.35
C ASN A 113 4.81 -10.81 6.61
N ASN A 114 5.30 -9.97 5.70
CA ASN A 114 6.48 -10.29 4.87
C ASN A 114 7.51 -9.14 4.90
N SER A 115 7.19 -8.01 4.27
CA SER A 115 8.15 -6.93 4.09
C SER A 115 8.39 -6.12 5.37
N TYR A 116 7.39 -5.98 6.23
CA TYR A 116 7.49 -5.24 7.49
C TYR A 116 8.47 -5.90 8.49
N PRO A 117 8.42 -7.21 8.78
CA PRO A 117 9.43 -7.88 9.60
C PRO A 117 10.85 -7.72 9.04
N ARG A 118 11.02 -7.90 7.72
CA ARG A 118 12.33 -7.70 7.07
C ARG A 118 12.81 -6.25 7.16
N PHE A 119 11.91 -5.28 7.06
CA PHE A 119 12.24 -3.88 7.24
C PHE A 119 12.78 -3.62 8.66
N LEU A 120 12.12 -4.16 9.70
CA LEU A 120 12.58 -4.02 11.08
C LEU A 120 13.92 -4.72 11.34
N GLU A 121 14.24 -5.79 10.61
CA GLU A 121 15.52 -6.48 10.69
C GLU A 121 16.63 -5.83 9.84
N SER A 122 16.27 -4.90 8.94
CA SER A 122 17.23 -4.30 8.01
C SER A 122 18.24 -3.40 8.71
N GLU A 123 19.50 -3.43 8.25
CA GLU A 123 20.54 -2.50 8.73
C GLU A 123 20.11 -1.04 8.62
N PHE A 124 19.38 -0.71 7.55
CA PHE A 124 18.81 0.62 7.33
C PHE A 124 17.90 1.08 8.49
N TYR A 125 16.98 0.23 8.95
CA TYR A 125 16.12 0.57 10.10
C TYR A 125 16.92 0.59 11.40
N GLN A 126 17.79 -0.39 11.62
CA GLN A 126 18.62 -0.48 12.83
C GLN A 126 19.51 0.76 13.02
N GLU A 127 19.97 1.39 11.94
CA GLU A 127 20.68 2.67 11.99
C GLU A 127 19.80 3.89 12.30
N LEU A 128 18.49 3.82 12.07
CA LEU A 128 17.55 4.88 12.45
C LEU A 128 17.22 4.83 13.94
N CYS A 129 17.31 3.65 14.56
CA CYS A 129 17.01 3.42 15.98
C CYS A 129 18.20 3.67 16.92
N LYS A 130 19.38 3.97 16.38
CA LYS A 130 20.59 4.36 17.12
C LYS A 130 20.69 5.88 17.25
#